data_AF-A0A821EFG1-F1
#
_entry.id   AF-A0A821EFG1-F1
#
_cell.length_a   1.000
_cell.length_b   1.000
_cell.length_c   1.000
_cell.angle_alpha   90.00
_cell.angle_beta   90.00
_cell.angle_gamma   90.00
#
_symmetry.space_group_name_H-M   'P 1'
#
loop_
_entity.id
_entity.type
_entity.pdbx_description
1 polymer ?
#
loop_
_entity_poly.entity_id
_entity_poly.type
_entity_poly.pdbx_seq_one_letter_code
_entity_poly.pdbx_strand_id
1 'polypeptide(L)' 'MAYNKEALALVVDVGIGMSQAAPGHDTPLQLASDILQMIVQRK' A
#
# COMPACT_ATOMS: atom_id res chain seq x y z
N MET A 1 -7.26 7.24 29.73
CA MET A 1 -7.21 7.78 28.35
C MET A 1 -8.22 7.00 27.53
N ALA A 2 -9.23 7.66 26.94
CA ALA A 2 -10.14 6.96 26.04
C ALA A 2 -9.33 6.45 24.85
N TYR A 3 -9.30 5.12 24.68
CA TYR A 3 -8.65 4.49 23.53
C TYR A 3 -9.52 4.81 22.31
N ASN A 4 -9.12 5.81 21.54
CA ASN A 4 -9.84 6.18 20.33
C ASN A 4 -9.61 5.06 19.31
N LYS A 5 -10.62 4.24 19.07
CA LYS A 5 -10.55 3.14 18.09
C LYS A 5 -10.91 3.71 16.73
N GLU A 6 -9.93 3.76 15.82
CA GLU A 6 -10.14 4.11 14.42
C GLU A 6 -10.24 2.84 13.58
N ALA A 7 -11.19 2.80 12.64
CA ALA A 7 -11.25 1.76 11.62
C ALA A 7 -10.71 2.33 10.31
N LEU A 8 -9.82 1.58 9.65
CA LEU A 8 -9.20 1.98 8.38
C LEU A 8 -9.41 0.88 7.34
N ALA A 9 -9.80 1.25 6.13
CA ALA A 9 -9.90 0.36 4.99
C ALA A 9 -8.87 0.77 3.94
N LEU A 10 -7.98 -0.15 3.57
CA LEU A 10 -6.97 0.04 2.54
C LEU A 10 -7.40 -0.74 1.29
N VAL A 11 -7.67 -0.02 0.21
CA VAL A 11 -8.09 -0.62 -1.07
C VAL A 11 -6.93 -0.51 -2.04
N VAL A 12 -6.53 -1.64 -2.62
CA VAL A 12 -5.39 -1.75 -3.54
C VAL A 12 -5.88 -2.37 -4.83
N ASP A 13 -5.53 -1.74 -5.96
CA ASP A 13 -5.77 -2.32 -7.28
C ASP A 13 -4.70 -3.39 -7.57
N VAL A 14 -5.14 -4.54 -8.05
CA VAL A 14 -4.32 -5.71 -8.42
C VAL A 14 -4.49 -6.11 -9.89
N GLY A 15 -4.99 -5.19 -10.72
CA GLY A 15 -5.12 -5.39 -12.16
C GLY A 15 -3.77 -5.66 -12.84
N ILE A 16 -3.79 -6.32 -14.01
CA ILE A 16 -2.57 -6.75 -14.74
C ILE A 16 -1.61 -5.57 -15.02
N GLY A 17 -2.14 -4.37 -15.26
CA GLY A 17 -1.32 -3.16 -15.46
C GLY A 17 -0.50 -2.76 -14.24
N MET A 18 -0.91 -3.16 -13.03
CA MET A 18 -0.22 -2.84 -11.77
C MET A 18 1.08 -3.60 -11.59
N SER A 19 1.26 -4.70 -12.32
CA SER A 19 2.50 -5.50 -12.33
C SER A 19 3.46 -5.11 -13.45
N GLN A 20 3.16 -4.06 -14.22
CA GLN A 20 4.01 -3.60 -15.31
C GLN A 20 4.79 -2.34 -14.93
N ALA A 21 6.08 -2.33 -15.26
CA ALA A 21 6.94 -1.15 -15.19
C ALA A 21 8.06 -1.26 -16.23
N ALA A 22 8.64 -0.11 -16.59
CA ALA A 22 9.84 -0.09 -17.42
C ALA A 22 11.02 -0.76 -16.69
N PRO A 23 11.99 -1.37 -17.41
CA PRO A 23 13.18 -1.94 -16.78
C PRO A 23 13.88 -0.94 -15.85
N GLY A 24 14.27 -1.40 -14.66
CA GLY A 24 14.92 -0.57 -13.64
C GLY A 24 13.96 0.30 -12.80
N HIS A 25 12.65 0.18 -12.98
CA HIS A 25 11.64 0.86 -12.17
C HIS A 25 10.79 -0.15 -11.39
N ASP A 26 10.36 0.25 -10.20
CA ASP A 26 9.42 -0.53 -9.41
C ASP A 26 8.04 -0.55 -10.05
N THR A 27 7.33 -1.67 -9.89
CA THR A 27 5.94 -1.75 -10.32
C THR A 27 5.04 -0.91 -9.43
N PRO A 28 3.92 -0.37 -9.96
CA PRO A 28 2.93 0.30 -9.14
C PRO A 28 2.47 -0.53 -7.94
N LEU A 29 2.35 -1.85 -8.10
CA LEU A 29 1.98 -2.76 -7.01
C LEU A 29 3.08 -2.86 -5.94
N GLN A 30 4.36 -2.89 -6.33
CA GLN A 30 5.49 -2.89 -5.41
C GLN A 30 5.49 -1.60 -4.56
N LEU A 31 5.37 -0.44 -5.22
CA LEU A 31 5.31 0.86 -4.55
C LEU A 31 4.11 0.96 -3.59
N ALA A 32 2.94 0.47 -4.00
CA ALA A 32 1.77 0.43 -3.15
C ALA A 32 2.01 -0.44 -1.90
N SER A 33 2.59 -1.63 -2.06
CA SER A 33 2.92 -2.53 -0.95
C SER A 33 3.83 -1.85 0.08
N ASP A 34 4.89 -1.18 -0.37
CA ASP A 34 5.86 -0.53 0.53
C ASP A 34 5.24 0.62 1.34
N ILE A 35 4.38 1.42 0.69
CA ILE A 35 3.63 2.49 1.36
C ILE A 35 2.65 1.92 2.38
N LEU A 36 1.95 0.83 2.05
CA LEU A 36 0.99 0.19 2.96
C LEU A 36 1.69 -0.36 4.20
N GLN A 37 2.87 -0.99 4.02
CA GLN A 37 3.69 -1.43 5.15
C GLN A 37 4.08 -0.26 6.04
N MET A 38 4.50 0.88 5.46
CA MET A 38 4.83 2.08 6.22
C MET A 38 3.63 2.60 7.03
N ILE A 39 2.42 2.60 6.45
CA ILE A 39 1.20 3.05 7.13
C ILE A 39 0.88 2.12 8.31
N VAL A 40 0.92 0.81 8.10
CA VAL A 40 0.61 -0.18 9.15
C VAL A 40 1.63 -0.14 10.28
N GLN A 41 2.92 0.05 9.97
CA GLN A 41 3.97 0.13 11.00
C GLN A 41 3.94 1.42 11.83
N ARG A 42 3.41 2.52 11.27
CA ARG A 42 3.29 3.80 11.97
C ARG A 42 2.05 3.90 12.86
N LYS A 43 1.04 3.06 12.64
CA LYS A 43 -0.19 2.99 13.43
C LYS A 43 0.02 2.10 14.65
#